data_AF-A0A849Q2U6-F1
#
_entry.id   AF-A0A849Q2U6-F1
#
_cell.length_a   1.000
_cell.length_b   1.000
_cell.length_c   1.000
_cell.angle_alpha   90.00
_cell.angle_beta   90.00
_cell.angle_gamma   90.00
#
_symmetry.space_group_name_H-M   'P 1'
#
loop_
_entity.id
_entity.type
_entity.pdbx_description
1 polymer ?
#
loop_
_entity_poly.entity_id
_entity_poly.type
_entity_poly.pdbx_seq_one_letter_code
_entity_poly.pdbx_strand_id
1 'polypeptide(L)'
;MLAIMLAVPAATAVLGTVPGAGTSEDHTSDGTSPIPISSGFWLDGDIYQVIVTFSDPCVVERRLALERGGMTDELTLARYSRDHKAQLEEKHASFMQYVWEEYPEVPLKLEFTTVLNGVALTASGEALDRIAKYPGVAAIELDTEVKVALADSVPLINADDMWAEINGSGYNITGTGIVVAVLDTGVDYSHPDLGGTSVRATDLAAIASGTHSRIIGGWNLISDNADFWDGHFHGTHCAGIIGANGTVVGVAPEADFLIYKVLSDGGSGPTSVVISGIELATDPDDDGDTSDHADVISMSLGGFGHPDDAKSKAVDNSMDAGVVVAV
;
A
#
# COMPACT_ATOMS: atom_id res chain seq x y z
N MET A 1 -12.46 31.66 -9.47
CA MET A 1 -13.91 31.71 -9.76
C MET A 1 -14.48 30.41 -9.20
N LEU A 2 -15.35 30.55 -8.20
CA LEU A 2 -15.80 29.51 -7.27
C LEU A 2 -16.60 28.42 -7.99
N ALA A 3 -16.26 27.14 -7.80
CA ALA A 3 -17.10 26.00 -8.24
C ALA A 3 -17.49 25.15 -7.02
N ILE A 4 -18.79 24.87 -6.97
CA ILE A 4 -19.57 24.42 -5.82
C ILE A 4 -19.51 22.88 -5.75
N MET A 5 -19.03 22.35 -4.63
CA MET A 5 -19.15 20.93 -4.25
C MET A 5 -20.57 20.71 -3.71
N LEU A 6 -21.37 19.91 -4.42
CA LEU A 6 -22.68 19.45 -3.94
C LEU A 6 -22.50 18.15 -3.15
N ALA A 7 -22.88 18.18 -1.89
CA ALA A 7 -22.90 17.05 -0.98
C ALA A 7 -23.95 16.00 -1.38
N VAL A 8 -23.56 14.72 -1.38
CA VAL A 8 -24.46 13.56 -1.48
C VAL A 8 -24.74 13.07 -0.05
N PRO A 9 -26.00 12.79 0.34
CA PRO A 9 -26.32 12.37 1.70
C PRO A 9 -25.95 10.90 1.97
N ALA A 10 -25.46 10.65 3.18
CA ALA A 10 -25.13 9.34 3.71
C ALA A 10 -26.36 8.41 3.76
N ALA A 11 -26.24 7.22 3.18
CA ALA A 11 -27.21 6.14 3.33
C ALA A 11 -26.77 5.21 4.47
N THR A 12 -27.58 5.14 5.51
CA THR A 12 -27.43 4.24 6.66
C THR A 12 -27.79 2.81 6.25
N ALA A 13 -26.82 1.91 6.16
CA ALA A 13 -27.08 0.48 5.97
C ALA A 13 -27.33 -0.20 7.32
N VAL A 14 -28.46 -0.92 7.41
CA VAL A 14 -28.91 -1.67 8.57
C VAL A 14 -28.23 -3.05 8.58
N LEU A 15 -27.55 -3.38 9.68
CA LEU A 15 -26.97 -4.69 9.96
C LEU A 15 -28.06 -5.78 10.02
N GLY A 16 -28.06 -6.68 9.04
CA GLY A 16 -28.81 -7.95 9.08
C GLY A 16 -27.92 -9.08 9.61
N THR A 17 -28.39 -9.77 10.64
CA THR A 17 -27.72 -10.90 11.31
C THR A 17 -27.69 -12.16 10.45
N VAL A 18 -26.51 -12.79 10.30
CA VAL A 18 -26.36 -14.12 9.71
C VAL A 18 -26.51 -15.20 10.81
N PRO A 19 -27.35 -16.25 10.64
CA PRO A 19 -27.40 -17.37 11.57
C PRO A 19 -26.50 -18.54 11.16
N GLY A 20 -25.63 -18.97 12.08
CA GLY A 20 -25.55 -20.35 12.57
C GLY A 20 -24.92 -21.46 11.71
N ALA A 21 -23.68 -21.79 12.08
CA ALA A 21 -22.86 -22.99 11.83
C ALA A 21 -23.52 -24.34 11.46
N GLY A 22 -22.79 -25.08 10.60
CA GLY A 22 -22.93 -26.52 10.33
C GLY A 22 -21.59 -27.12 9.83
N THR A 23 -21.34 -28.39 10.13
CA THR A 23 -20.03 -29.02 10.40
C THR A 23 -19.34 -29.74 9.23
N SER A 24 -18.01 -29.85 9.37
CA SER A 24 -17.10 -30.98 9.09
C SER A 24 -16.78 -31.45 7.65
N GLU A 25 -15.46 -31.40 7.40
CA GLU A 25 -14.57 -32.34 6.70
C GLU A 25 -14.40 -32.28 5.16
N ASP A 26 -13.15 -31.94 4.82
CA ASP A 26 -12.27 -32.45 3.75
C ASP A 26 -12.81 -32.45 2.31
N HIS A 27 -12.34 -31.51 1.50
CA HIS A 27 -11.92 -31.78 0.13
C HIS A 27 -10.90 -30.75 -0.38
N THR A 28 -9.86 -31.30 -0.99
CA THR A 28 -8.87 -30.70 -1.88
C THR A 28 -9.46 -29.74 -2.93
N SER A 29 -8.68 -28.70 -3.26
CA SER A 29 -8.78 -27.79 -4.41
C SER A 29 -10.04 -26.93 -4.52
N ASP A 30 -9.97 -25.69 -4.03
CA ASP A 30 -9.94 -24.57 -4.94
C ASP A 30 -8.87 -23.58 -4.46
N GLY A 31 -7.93 -23.27 -5.35
CA GLY A 31 -7.11 -22.09 -5.21
C GLY A 31 -7.86 -21.00 -5.93
N THR A 32 -8.06 -19.85 -5.30
CA THR A 32 -8.45 -18.66 -6.04
C THR A 32 -7.22 -18.16 -6.79
N SER A 33 -6.96 -18.87 -7.90
CA SER A 33 -6.24 -18.38 -9.07
C SER A 33 -6.86 -17.04 -9.50
N PRO A 34 -6.15 -16.21 -10.30
CA PRO A 34 -6.78 -15.07 -10.97
C PRO A 34 -8.12 -15.51 -11.56
N ILE A 35 -9.20 -14.81 -11.19
CA ILE A 35 -10.55 -15.19 -11.62
C ILE A 35 -10.53 -15.11 -13.15
N PRO A 36 -10.90 -16.19 -13.85
CA PRO A 36 -10.94 -16.16 -15.30
C PRO A 36 -11.82 -14.98 -15.75
N ILE A 37 -11.29 -14.16 -16.66
CA ILE A 37 -11.89 -12.98 -17.30
C ILE A 37 -13.20 -13.26 -18.08
N SER A 38 -13.85 -14.40 -17.84
CA SER A 38 -15.08 -14.81 -18.51
C SER A 38 -16.32 -14.25 -17.81
N SER A 39 -17.25 -13.74 -18.62
CA SER A 39 -18.61 -13.42 -18.21
C SER A 39 -19.30 -14.61 -17.54
N GLY A 40 -19.99 -14.38 -16.42
CA GLY A 40 -20.87 -15.38 -15.78
C GLY A 40 -20.37 -16.00 -14.46
N PHE A 41 -19.28 -15.50 -13.88
CA PHE A 41 -18.92 -15.81 -12.48
C PHE A 41 -19.61 -14.86 -11.48
N TRP A 42 -19.91 -13.65 -11.93
CA TRP A 42 -20.52 -12.60 -11.10
C TRP A 42 -22.03 -12.76 -11.06
N LEU A 43 -22.61 -12.64 -9.87
CA LEU A 43 -24.06 -12.76 -9.68
C LEU A 43 -24.74 -11.41 -9.94
N ASP A 44 -25.78 -11.43 -10.75
CA ASP A 44 -26.60 -10.24 -11.02
C ASP A 44 -27.24 -9.71 -9.73
N GLY A 45 -27.08 -8.41 -9.49
CA GLY A 45 -27.60 -7.72 -8.29
C GLY A 45 -26.63 -7.64 -7.11
N ASP A 46 -25.51 -8.37 -7.13
CA ASP A 46 -24.45 -8.25 -6.13
C ASP A 46 -23.47 -7.11 -6.47
N ILE A 47 -22.87 -6.52 -5.43
CA ILE A 47 -21.84 -5.49 -5.52
C ILE A 47 -20.52 -6.05 -5.02
N TYR A 48 -19.46 -5.87 -5.80
CA TYR A 48 -18.12 -6.36 -5.53
C TYR A 48 -17.13 -5.21 -5.41
N GLN A 49 -16.16 -5.36 -4.52
CA GLN A 49 -14.95 -4.55 -4.51
C GLN A 49 -13.87 -5.34 -5.26
N VAL A 50 -13.27 -4.73 -6.27
CA VAL A 50 -12.32 -5.41 -7.16
C VAL A 50 -11.11 -4.56 -7.46
N ILE A 51 -10.01 -5.23 -7.76
CA ILE A 51 -8.82 -4.65 -8.38
C ILE A 51 -8.80 -5.13 -9.84
N VAL A 52 -8.80 -4.19 -10.77
CA VAL A 52 -8.68 -4.45 -12.21
C VAL A 52 -7.26 -4.13 -12.62
N THR A 53 -6.53 -5.11 -13.16
CA THR A 53 -5.16 -4.92 -13.65
C THR A 53 -5.13 -4.90 -15.17
N PHE A 54 -4.18 -4.14 -15.72
CA PHE A 54 -4.00 -3.99 -17.16
C PHE A 54 -2.71 -4.65 -17.64
N SER A 55 -2.66 -4.95 -18.94
CA SER A 55 -1.57 -5.71 -19.57
C SER A 55 -0.33 -4.89 -19.92
N ASP A 56 -0.43 -3.55 -19.94
CA ASP A 56 0.73 -2.69 -20.11
C ASP A 56 1.59 -2.71 -18.82
N PRO A 57 2.92 -2.54 -18.90
CA PRO A 57 3.77 -2.55 -17.72
C PRO A 57 3.51 -1.35 -16.81
N CYS A 58 3.65 -1.53 -15.50
CA CYS A 58 3.69 -0.42 -14.54
C CYS A 58 4.97 0.43 -14.73
N VAL A 59 5.10 1.53 -13.99
CA VAL A 59 6.27 2.43 -14.09
C VAL A 59 7.56 1.68 -13.76
N VAL A 60 7.58 0.88 -12.68
CA VAL A 60 8.79 0.13 -12.29
C VAL A 60 9.19 -0.89 -13.37
N GLU A 61 8.24 -1.70 -13.84
CA GLU A 61 8.50 -2.67 -14.90
C GLU A 61 9.03 -1.99 -16.17
N ARG A 62 8.46 -0.82 -16.52
CA ARG A 62 8.92 -0.03 -17.66
C ARG A 62 10.32 0.52 -17.46
N ARG A 63 10.63 1.06 -16.29
CA ARG A 63 11.95 1.57 -15.93
C ARG A 63 13.00 0.45 -16.02
N LEU A 64 12.74 -0.69 -15.39
CA LEU A 64 13.63 -1.85 -15.44
C LEU A 64 13.87 -2.35 -16.86
N ALA A 65 12.86 -2.32 -17.72
CA ALA A 65 13.03 -2.69 -19.12
C ALA A 65 14.00 -1.74 -19.86
N LEU A 66 13.99 -0.44 -19.56
CA LEU A 66 14.92 0.55 -20.12
C LEU A 66 16.34 0.33 -19.61
N GLU A 67 16.50 0.06 -18.32
CA GLU A 67 17.79 -0.22 -17.69
C GLU A 67 18.42 -1.50 -18.25
N ARG A 68 17.65 -2.58 -18.38
CA ARG A 68 18.08 -3.83 -19.05
C ARG A 68 18.40 -3.61 -20.54
N GLY A 69 17.80 -2.59 -21.16
CA GLY A 69 18.13 -2.11 -22.50
C GLY A 69 19.42 -1.29 -22.59
N GLY A 70 20.09 -1.03 -21.46
CA GLY A 70 21.36 -0.31 -21.38
C GLY A 70 21.22 1.19 -21.10
N MET A 71 20.02 1.68 -20.74
CA MET A 71 19.85 3.06 -20.29
C MET A 71 20.32 3.20 -18.84
N THR A 72 21.26 4.09 -18.57
CA THR A 72 21.85 4.28 -17.22
C THR A 72 21.85 5.74 -16.77
N ASP A 73 21.28 6.66 -17.56
CA ASP A 73 21.22 8.07 -17.21
C ASP A 73 19.98 8.33 -16.36
N GLU A 74 20.17 8.61 -15.08
CA GLU A 74 19.09 8.75 -14.09
C GLU A 74 18.07 9.82 -14.47
N LEU A 75 18.51 10.99 -14.94
CA LEU A 75 17.61 12.06 -15.34
C LEU A 75 16.73 11.66 -16.53
N THR A 76 17.28 10.89 -17.46
CA THR A 76 16.55 10.35 -18.60
C THR A 76 15.58 9.26 -18.17
N LEU A 77 16.00 8.33 -17.30
CA LEU A 77 15.14 7.29 -16.74
C LEU A 77 13.95 7.89 -16.00
N ALA A 78 14.20 8.81 -15.07
CA ALA A 78 13.18 9.54 -14.32
C ALA A 78 12.18 10.24 -15.24
N ARG A 79 12.65 10.88 -16.31
CA ARG A 79 11.75 11.50 -17.30
C ARG A 79 10.89 10.46 -18.04
N TYR A 80 11.47 9.33 -18.45
CA TYR A 80 10.70 8.27 -19.10
C TYR A 80 9.67 7.64 -18.15
N SER A 81 10.01 7.49 -16.87
CA SER A 81 9.09 7.01 -15.85
C SER A 81 7.91 7.97 -15.67
N ARG A 82 8.18 9.27 -15.50
CA ARG A 82 7.15 10.34 -15.48
C ARG A 82 6.25 10.33 -16.71
N ASP A 83 6.85 10.29 -17.91
CA ASP A 83 6.11 10.29 -19.17
C ASP A 83 5.26 9.00 -19.32
N HIS A 84 5.72 7.86 -18.79
CA HIS A 84 4.99 6.60 -18.82
C HIS A 84 3.85 6.58 -17.79
N LYS A 85 4.06 7.11 -16.59
CA LYS A 85 3.03 7.31 -15.57
C LYS A 85 1.84 8.09 -16.13
N ALA A 86 2.10 9.26 -16.72
CA ALA A 86 1.06 10.07 -17.36
C ALA A 86 0.30 9.32 -18.48
N GLN A 87 0.98 8.44 -19.22
CA GLN A 87 0.33 7.59 -20.23
C GLN A 87 -0.58 6.52 -19.60
N LEU A 88 -0.22 5.97 -18.45
CA LEU A 88 -1.07 5.02 -17.71
C LEU A 88 -2.32 5.73 -17.18
N GLU A 89 -2.17 6.90 -16.57
CA GLU A 89 -3.30 7.73 -16.09
C GLU A 89 -4.28 8.08 -17.22
N GLU A 90 -3.79 8.46 -18.40
CA GLU A 90 -4.64 8.71 -19.57
C GLU A 90 -5.40 7.45 -20.02
N LYS A 91 -4.76 6.27 -19.94
CA LYS A 91 -5.40 4.98 -20.26
C LYS A 91 -6.44 4.61 -19.22
N HIS A 92 -6.18 4.79 -17.94
CA HIS A 92 -7.15 4.57 -16.87
C HIS A 92 -8.34 5.52 -16.99
N ALA A 93 -8.12 6.79 -17.30
CA ALA A 93 -9.19 7.74 -17.56
C ALA A 93 -10.07 7.31 -18.75
N SER A 94 -9.44 6.79 -19.82
CA SER A 94 -10.15 6.25 -20.99
C SER A 94 -10.93 4.97 -20.64
N PHE A 95 -10.36 4.11 -19.81
CA PHE A 95 -11.05 2.93 -19.27
C PHE A 95 -12.26 3.33 -18.41
N MET A 96 -12.12 4.29 -17.51
CA MET A 96 -13.22 4.76 -16.66
C MET A 96 -14.32 5.42 -17.49
N GLN A 97 -13.98 6.17 -18.54
CA GLN A 97 -14.97 6.68 -19.49
C GLN A 97 -15.76 5.54 -20.14
N TYR A 98 -15.08 4.48 -20.59
CA TYR A 98 -15.75 3.29 -21.12
C TYR A 98 -16.69 2.65 -20.09
N VAL A 99 -16.30 2.52 -18.82
CA VAL A 99 -17.17 1.98 -17.76
C VAL A 99 -18.40 2.88 -17.54
N TRP A 100 -18.17 4.19 -17.42
CA TRP A 100 -19.22 5.18 -17.13
C TRP A 100 -20.22 5.45 -18.26
N GLU A 101 -19.91 5.04 -19.50
CA GLU A 101 -20.88 5.10 -20.60
C GLU A 101 -22.16 4.29 -20.31
N GLU A 102 -22.04 3.18 -19.59
CA GLU A 102 -23.19 2.32 -19.21
C GLU A 102 -23.43 2.27 -17.70
N TYR A 103 -22.39 2.45 -16.88
CA TYR A 103 -22.45 2.37 -15.42
C TYR A 103 -21.85 3.61 -14.75
N PRO A 104 -22.41 4.82 -14.94
CA PRO A 104 -21.87 6.09 -14.44
C PRO A 104 -21.77 6.18 -12.90
N GLU A 105 -22.44 5.28 -12.19
CA GLU A 105 -22.42 5.19 -10.73
C GLU A 105 -21.20 4.47 -10.15
N VAL A 106 -20.43 3.73 -10.96
CA VAL A 106 -19.27 2.95 -10.49
C VAL A 106 -18.14 3.89 -10.06
N PRO A 107 -17.79 3.99 -8.77
CA PRO A 107 -16.73 4.87 -8.33
C PRO A 107 -15.34 4.29 -8.65
N LEU A 108 -14.44 5.12 -9.16
CA LEU A 108 -13.00 4.89 -9.03
C LEU A 108 -12.60 5.10 -7.57
N LYS A 109 -12.01 4.08 -6.93
CA LYS A 109 -11.59 4.15 -5.52
C LYS A 109 -10.12 4.52 -5.39
N LEU A 110 -9.27 3.79 -6.10
CA LEU A 110 -7.82 3.97 -6.12
C LEU A 110 -7.32 3.71 -7.53
N GLU A 111 -6.22 4.37 -7.87
CA GLU A 111 -5.47 4.20 -9.10
C GLU A 111 -4.04 3.81 -8.72
N PHE A 112 -3.45 2.89 -9.48
CA PHE A 112 -2.10 2.39 -9.28
C PHE A 112 -1.36 2.52 -10.60
N THR A 113 -0.15 3.09 -10.56
CA THR A 113 0.67 3.22 -11.77
C THR A 113 2.11 2.80 -11.54
N THR A 114 2.62 2.94 -10.32
CA THR A 114 4.04 2.82 -10.01
C THR A 114 4.47 1.36 -9.88
N VAL A 115 3.92 0.63 -8.90
CA VAL A 115 4.21 -0.78 -8.62
C VAL A 115 3.16 -1.72 -9.20
N LEU A 116 1.99 -1.21 -9.58
CA LEU A 116 0.96 -1.97 -10.28
C LEU A 116 0.33 -1.09 -11.35
N ASN A 117 -0.03 -1.66 -12.50
CA ASN A 117 -0.86 -0.98 -13.49
C ASN A 117 -2.32 -1.42 -13.32
N GLY A 118 -3.11 -0.64 -12.58
CA GLY A 118 -4.48 -1.04 -12.26
C GLY A 118 -5.31 0.00 -11.55
N VAL A 119 -6.57 -0.34 -11.31
CA VAL A 119 -7.53 0.48 -10.57
C VAL A 119 -8.34 -0.37 -9.61
N ALA A 120 -8.72 0.21 -8.46
CA ALA A 120 -9.67 -0.39 -7.54
C ALA A 120 -11.07 0.24 -7.72
N LEU A 121 -12.10 -0.60 -7.81
CA LEU A 121 -13.48 -0.21 -8.11
C LEU A 121 -14.47 -0.86 -7.16
N THR A 122 -15.66 -0.27 -7.04
CA THR A 122 -16.85 -0.93 -6.49
C THR A 122 -17.89 -1.07 -7.60
N ALA A 123 -18.17 -2.28 -8.05
CA ALA A 123 -18.96 -2.52 -9.27
C ALA A 123 -19.98 -3.65 -9.09
N SER A 124 -21.10 -3.57 -9.81
CA SER A 124 -22.06 -4.68 -9.91
C SER A 124 -21.52 -5.81 -10.78
N GLY A 125 -22.07 -7.02 -10.66
CA GLY A 125 -21.70 -8.14 -11.54
C GLY A 125 -21.84 -7.80 -13.04
N GLU A 126 -22.90 -7.09 -13.42
CA GLU A 126 -23.11 -6.63 -14.80
C GLU A 126 -22.02 -5.65 -15.27
N ALA A 127 -21.61 -4.72 -14.40
CA ALA A 127 -20.53 -3.80 -14.69
C ALA A 127 -19.18 -4.53 -14.82
N LEU A 128 -18.93 -5.57 -14.03
CA LEU A 128 -17.73 -6.40 -14.16
C LEU A 128 -17.69 -7.17 -15.49
N ASP A 129 -18.84 -7.64 -15.98
CA ASP A 129 -18.98 -8.26 -17.30
C ASP A 129 -18.70 -7.27 -18.45
N ARG A 130 -18.92 -5.97 -18.24
CA ARG A 130 -18.49 -4.91 -19.17
C ARG A 130 -16.99 -4.65 -19.04
N ILE A 131 -16.48 -4.47 -17.82
CA ILE A 131 -15.06 -4.22 -17.54
C ILE A 131 -14.18 -5.31 -18.16
N ALA A 132 -14.55 -6.59 -18.04
CA ALA A 132 -13.82 -7.71 -18.60
C ALA A 132 -13.67 -7.68 -20.13
N LYS A 133 -14.52 -6.91 -20.84
CA LYS A 133 -14.47 -6.77 -22.31
C LYS A 133 -13.58 -5.63 -22.78
N TYR A 134 -13.10 -4.77 -21.87
CA TYR A 134 -12.26 -3.65 -22.24
C TYR A 134 -10.90 -4.13 -22.75
N PRO A 135 -10.45 -3.71 -23.96
CA PRO A 135 -9.14 -4.09 -24.47
C PRO A 135 -8.01 -3.68 -23.53
N GLY A 136 -7.21 -4.64 -23.09
CA GLY A 136 -6.07 -4.40 -22.22
C GLY A 136 -6.29 -4.78 -20.76
N VAL A 137 -7.54 -5.06 -20.32
CA VAL A 137 -7.79 -5.68 -19.00
C VAL A 137 -7.15 -7.07 -18.98
N ALA A 138 -6.26 -7.29 -18.02
CA ALA A 138 -5.52 -8.52 -17.83
C ALA A 138 -6.19 -9.43 -16.79
N ALA A 139 -6.62 -8.87 -15.66
CA ALA A 139 -7.33 -9.61 -14.63
C ALA A 139 -8.31 -8.73 -13.84
N ILE A 140 -9.28 -9.38 -13.20
CA ILE A 140 -10.19 -8.79 -12.23
C ILE A 140 -10.09 -9.67 -10.98
N GLU A 141 -9.62 -9.10 -9.88
CA GLU A 141 -9.40 -9.80 -8.61
C GLU A 141 -10.30 -9.18 -7.53
N LEU A 142 -10.81 -9.99 -6.61
CA LEU A 142 -11.56 -9.46 -5.46
C LEU A 142 -10.61 -8.68 -4.55
N ASP A 143 -11.07 -7.52 -4.09
CA ASP A 143 -10.37 -6.74 -3.09
C ASP A 143 -10.61 -7.35 -1.70
N THR A 144 -9.76 -8.29 -1.32
CA THR A 144 -9.87 -9.05 -0.06
C THR A 144 -9.30 -8.30 1.12
N GLU A 145 -9.72 -8.65 2.34
CA GLU A 145 -9.14 -8.08 3.56
C GLU A 145 -7.80 -8.74 3.93
N VAL A 146 -6.84 -7.90 4.33
CA VAL A 146 -5.68 -8.30 5.11
C VAL A 146 -5.88 -7.93 6.59
N LYS A 147 -5.14 -8.59 7.47
CA LYS A 147 -5.22 -8.38 8.92
C LYS A 147 -3.84 -8.31 9.53
N VAL A 148 -3.73 -7.67 10.69
CA VAL A 148 -2.50 -7.68 11.50
C VAL A 148 -2.01 -9.12 11.70
N ALA A 149 -0.71 -9.33 11.54
CA ALA A 149 -0.03 -10.59 11.82
C ALA A 149 0.81 -10.41 13.08
N LEU A 150 0.43 -11.10 14.16
CA LEU A 150 1.20 -11.05 15.41
C LEU A 150 2.40 -11.99 15.29
N ALA A 151 3.61 -11.44 15.19
CA ALA A 151 4.84 -12.17 15.39
C ALA A 151 5.71 -11.46 16.46
N ASP A 152 5.94 -12.14 17.58
CA ASP A 152 6.83 -11.67 18.65
C ASP A 152 8.31 -11.89 18.25
N SER A 153 9.14 -10.86 18.06
CA SER A 153 10.60 -11.02 18.21
C SER A 153 11.42 -9.74 18.26
N VAL A 154 12.05 -9.49 19.42
CA VAL A 154 13.32 -8.75 19.54
C VAL A 154 14.40 -9.61 20.22
N PRO A 155 14.10 -10.39 21.29
CA PRO A 155 15.13 -11.23 21.93
C PRO A 155 15.56 -12.45 21.11
N LEU A 156 14.83 -12.80 20.04
CA LEU A 156 15.07 -14.01 19.25
C LEU A 156 16.09 -13.80 18.11
N ILE A 157 16.43 -12.55 17.78
CA ILE A 157 17.29 -12.20 16.64
C ILE A 157 18.66 -11.61 17.04
N ASN A 158 19.01 -11.58 18.33
CA ASN A 158 20.26 -11.01 18.87
C ASN A 158 20.57 -9.58 18.36
N ALA A 159 19.56 -8.72 18.28
CA ALA A 159 19.74 -7.34 17.81
C ALA A 159 20.68 -6.52 18.71
N ASP A 160 20.75 -6.85 20.01
CA ASP A 160 21.63 -6.24 20.99
C ASP A 160 23.13 -6.49 20.70
N ASP A 161 23.46 -7.68 20.20
CA ASP A 161 24.82 -8.01 19.74
C ASP A 161 25.19 -7.18 18.49
N MET A 162 24.24 -6.94 17.57
CA MET A 162 24.48 -6.18 16.33
C MET A 162 24.76 -4.68 16.58
N TRP A 163 24.19 -4.07 17.62
CA TRP A 163 24.48 -2.67 17.94
C TRP A 163 25.90 -2.45 18.45
N ALA A 164 26.50 -3.48 19.05
CA ALA A 164 27.89 -3.46 19.51
C ALA A 164 28.88 -3.76 18.37
N GLU A 165 28.40 -4.32 17.26
CA GLU A 165 29.20 -4.56 16.07
C GLU A 165 29.45 -3.25 15.31
N ILE A 166 30.72 -3.06 14.95
CA ILE A 166 31.19 -1.92 14.19
C ILE A 166 31.21 -2.36 12.72
N ASN A 167 30.51 -1.63 11.85
CA ASN A 167 30.55 -1.93 10.42
C ASN A 167 31.98 -1.83 9.85
N GLY A 168 32.21 -2.31 8.62
CA GLY A 168 33.53 -2.28 7.97
C GLY A 168 34.18 -0.89 7.85
N SER A 169 33.45 0.17 8.19
CA SER A 169 33.86 1.57 8.16
C SER A 169 34.02 2.22 9.53
N GLY A 170 33.83 1.51 10.65
CA GLY A 170 34.09 2.05 11.99
C GLY A 170 32.87 2.63 12.73
N TYR A 171 31.63 2.42 12.25
CA TYR A 171 30.40 2.97 12.85
C TYR A 171 29.50 1.88 13.43
N ASN A 172 28.77 2.22 14.51
CA ASN A 172 27.71 1.36 15.03
C ASN A 172 26.59 1.20 13.99
N ILE A 173 25.99 0.02 13.92
CA ILE A 173 24.88 -0.27 13.01
C ILE A 173 23.58 0.09 13.74
N THR A 174 23.11 1.33 13.54
CA THR A 174 21.95 1.91 14.26
C THR A 174 20.78 2.24 13.33
N GLY A 175 20.93 2.09 12.01
CA GLY A 175 19.93 2.49 11.03
C GLY A 175 19.99 3.96 10.59
N THR A 176 21.01 4.72 10.98
CA THR A 176 21.17 6.11 10.55
C THR A 176 21.10 6.23 9.03
N GLY A 177 20.21 7.11 8.54
CA GLY A 177 20.04 7.37 7.12
C GLY A 177 19.26 6.29 6.36
N ILE A 178 18.67 5.32 7.07
CA ILE A 178 17.73 4.35 6.51
C ILE A 178 16.31 4.84 6.79
N VAL A 179 15.48 4.86 5.75
CA VAL A 179 14.05 5.16 5.81
C VAL A 179 13.25 3.86 5.78
N VAL A 180 12.44 3.63 6.82
CA VAL A 180 11.54 2.49 6.91
C VAL A 180 10.09 2.95 6.77
N ALA A 181 9.43 2.52 5.70
CA ALA A 181 7.99 2.64 5.53
C ALA A 181 7.25 1.57 6.34
N VAL A 182 6.44 1.98 7.30
CA VAL A 182 5.59 1.10 8.12
C VAL A 182 4.17 1.15 7.60
N LEU A 183 3.71 0.05 7.01
CA LEU A 183 2.35 -0.13 6.49
C LEU A 183 1.54 -0.94 7.51
N ASP A 184 0.78 -0.27 8.37
CA ASP A 184 0.10 -0.92 9.51
C ASP A 184 -1.16 -0.13 9.96
N THR A 185 -1.55 -0.22 11.23
CA THR A 185 -2.67 0.52 11.84
C THR A 185 -2.35 1.98 12.14
N GLY A 186 -1.24 2.51 11.64
CA GLY A 186 -0.74 3.86 11.95
C GLY A 186 0.33 3.84 13.04
N VAL A 187 0.67 5.01 13.58
CA VAL A 187 1.61 5.13 14.71
C VAL A 187 1.14 6.18 15.71
N ASP A 188 1.37 5.94 17.01
CA ASP A 188 1.38 6.99 18.02
C ASP A 188 2.64 7.84 17.82
N TYR A 189 2.51 8.85 16.96
CA TYR A 189 3.58 9.81 16.67
C TYR A 189 3.90 10.74 17.86
N SER A 190 3.12 10.67 18.95
CA SER A 190 3.41 11.35 20.21
C SER A 190 4.26 10.53 21.17
N HIS A 191 4.50 9.25 20.86
CA HIS A 191 5.27 8.36 21.72
C HIS A 191 6.72 8.83 21.85
N PRO A 192 7.25 9.07 23.07
CA PRO A 192 8.57 9.64 23.28
C PRO A 192 9.69 8.80 22.66
N ASP A 193 9.56 7.48 22.70
CA ASP A 193 10.57 6.57 22.16
C ASP A 193 10.57 6.54 20.61
N LEU A 194 9.55 7.10 19.93
CA LEU A 194 9.47 7.21 18.46
C LEU A 194 9.71 8.64 17.96
N GLY A 195 10.35 9.47 18.78
CA GLY A 195 10.68 10.86 18.46
C GLY A 195 9.72 11.90 19.05
N GLY A 196 8.60 11.45 19.61
CA GLY A 196 7.68 12.16 20.52
C GLY A 196 7.42 13.63 20.25
N THR A 197 6.27 13.96 19.65
CA THR A 197 5.81 15.36 19.58
C THR A 197 4.33 15.53 19.96
N SER A 198 3.99 16.70 20.51
CA SER A 198 2.59 17.11 20.75
C SER A 198 1.95 17.80 19.53
N VAL A 199 2.60 17.75 18.37
CA VAL A 199 2.12 18.39 17.13
C VAL A 199 1.38 17.34 16.32
N ARG A 200 0.13 17.64 15.92
CA ARG A 200 -0.65 16.75 15.06
C ARG A 200 0.04 16.63 13.70
N ALA A 201 0.02 15.42 13.13
CA ALA A 201 0.55 15.07 11.80
C ALA A 201 -0.04 15.88 10.63
N THR A 202 -1.02 16.76 10.88
CA THR A 202 -1.58 17.68 9.88
C THR A 202 -0.66 18.84 9.49
N ASP A 203 0.47 19.03 10.18
CA ASP A 203 1.36 20.16 9.93
C ASP A 203 2.65 19.67 9.24
N LEU A 204 2.61 19.55 7.90
CA LEU A 204 3.80 19.30 7.07
C LEU A 204 4.92 20.31 7.37
N ALA A 205 4.60 21.50 7.88
CA ALA A 205 5.59 22.48 8.34
C ALA A 205 6.27 22.10 9.66
N ALA A 206 5.64 21.30 10.53
CA ALA A 206 6.24 20.75 11.75
C ALA A 206 7.19 19.58 11.47
N ILE A 207 6.91 18.82 10.42
CA ILE A 207 7.81 17.80 9.85
C ILE A 207 9.00 18.52 9.16
N ALA A 208 8.74 19.49 8.29
CA ALA A 208 9.77 20.27 7.58
C ALA A 208 10.62 21.21 8.47
N SER A 209 10.15 21.54 9.68
CA SER A 209 10.90 22.34 10.65
C SER A 209 11.86 21.52 11.53
N GLY A 210 11.93 20.20 11.33
CA GLY A 210 12.83 19.31 12.09
C GLY A 210 12.40 19.10 13.54
N THR A 211 11.13 19.33 13.87
CA THR A 211 10.59 19.10 15.22
C THR A 211 10.10 17.66 15.40
N HIS A 212 9.81 16.95 14.30
CA HIS A 212 9.67 15.49 14.27
C HIS A 212 11.06 14.90 14.00
N SER A 213 11.62 14.24 15.01
CA SER A 213 13.02 13.82 14.91
C SER A 213 13.23 12.58 14.05
N ARG A 214 12.21 11.70 13.88
CA ARG A 214 12.34 10.44 13.13
C ARG A 214 11.12 10.01 12.30
N ILE A 215 9.93 10.60 12.48
CA ILE A 215 8.79 10.37 11.57
C ILE A 215 8.80 11.50 10.55
N ILE A 216 9.18 11.18 9.31
CA ILE A 216 9.48 12.16 8.26
C ILE A 216 8.33 12.33 7.25
N GLY A 217 7.29 11.51 7.35
CA GLY A 217 6.09 11.61 6.52
C GLY A 217 5.09 10.50 6.81
N GLY A 218 3.91 10.59 6.20
CA GLY A 218 2.90 9.55 6.32
C GLY A 218 1.52 9.97 5.83
N TRP A 219 0.67 8.98 5.59
CA TRP A 219 -0.72 9.16 5.15
C TRP A 219 -1.63 8.10 5.76
N ASN A 220 -2.87 8.48 6.04
CA ASN A 220 -3.94 7.57 6.42
C ASN A 220 -4.77 7.23 5.20
N LEU A 221 -4.49 6.08 4.60
CA LEU A 221 -5.16 5.58 3.40
C LEU A 221 -6.56 5.01 3.70
N ILE A 222 -6.87 4.70 4.97
CA ILE A 222 -8.22 4.27 5.38
C ILE A 222 -9.21 5.43 5.35
N SER A 223 -8.77 6.63 5.75
CA SER A 223 -9.63 7.82 5.89
C SER A 223 -9.23 8.99 4.97
N ASP A 224 -8.29 8.75 4.07
CA ASP A 224 -7.74 9.69 3.09
C ASP A 224 -7.37 11.06 3.68
N ASN A 225 -6.43 11.07 4.63
CA ASN A 225 -5.93 12.30 5.24
C ASN A 225 -4.54 12.11 5.88
N ALA A 226 -3.94 13.20 6.34
CA ALA A 226 -2.62 13.19 6.99
C ALA A 226 -2.62 12.69 8.46
N ASP A 227 -3.76 12.27 9.03
CA ASP A 227 -3.84 11.78 10.41
C ASP A 227 -3.74 10.25 10.46
N PHE A 228 -2.51 9.76 10.55
CA PHE A 228 -2.17 8.33 10.68
C PHE A 228 -2.04 7.88 12.14
N TRP A 229 -2.79 8.50 13.06
CA TRP A 229 -2.84 8.08 14.46
C TRP A 229 -3.22 6.60 14.60
N ASP A 230 -2.56 5.91 15.54
CA ASP A 230 -2.80 4.51 15.82
C ASP A 230 -3.86 4.31 16.91
N GLY A 231 -5.09 3.98 16.52
CA GLY A 231 -6.14 3.59 17.46
C GLY A 231 -6.10 2.11 17.88
N HIS A 232 -5.28 1.27 17.23
CA HIS A 232 -5.21 -0.17 17.47
C HIS A 232 -3.95 -0.60 18.27
N PHE A 233 -2.90 0.23 18.26
CA PHE A 233 -1.58 0.02 18.90
C PHE A 233 -0.63 -0.95 18.20
N HIS A 234 -1.07 -1.65 17.14
CA HIS A 234 -0.23 -2.66 16.48
C HIS A 234 0.90 -2.02 15.68
N GLY A 235 0.60 -1.01 14.87
CA GLY A 235 1.60 -0.27 14.12
C GLY A 235 2.59 0.46 15.02
N THR A 236 2.14 1.03 16.15
CA THR A 236 3.02 1.63 17.16
C THR A 236 3.98 0.61 17.77
N HIS A 237 3.48 -0.59 18.08
CA HIS A 237 4.31 -1.67 18.60
C HIS A 237 5.34 -2.14 17.57
N CYS A 238 4.94 -2.33 16.31
CA CYS A 238 5.84 -2.70 15.21
C CYS A 238 6.91 -1.62 14.95
N ALA A 239 6.52 -0.36 14.88
CA ALA A 239 7.47 0.77 14.75
C ALA A 239 8.44 0.82 15.94
N GLY A 240 7.96 0.51 17.15
CA GLY A 240 8.78 0.41 18.35
C GLY A 240 9.83 -0.70 18.27
N ILE A 241 9.45 -1.89 17.81
CA ILE A 241 10.39 -3.00 17.54
C ILE A 241 11.45 -2.56 16.52
N ILE A 242 11.05 -1.87 15.46
CA ILE A 242 11.95 -1.43 14.40
C ILE A 242 12.94 -0.40 14.93
N GLY A 243 12.49 0.67 15.58
CA GLY A 243 13.39 1.79 15.85
C GLY A 243 12.96 2.69 16.99
N ALA A 244 12.36 2.13 18.06
CA ALA A 244 12.29 2.86 19.32
C ALA A 244 13.69 3.26 19.79
N ASN A 245 13.80 4.42 20.42
CA ASN A 245 15.07 4.95 20.92
C ASN A 245 14.78 5.87 22.12
N GLY A 246 14.57 5.24 23.26
CA GLY A 246 14.25 5.89 24.51
C GLY A 246 14.26 4.88 25.66
N THR A 247 13.11 4.70 26.31
CA THR A 247 12.97 3.72 27.40
C THR A 247 13.14 2.29 26.89
N VAL A 248 12.61 2.02 25.70
CA VAL A 248 12.93 0.82 24.91
C VAL A 248 13.75 1.20 23.69
N VAL A 249 14.58 0.26 23.23
CA VAL A 249 15.44 0.42 22.06
C VAL A 249 15.06 -0.66 21.04
N GLY A 250 14.64 -0.23 19.86
CA GLY A 250 14.33 -1.08 18.72
C GLY A 250 15.58 -1.41 17.90
N VAL A 251 15.45 -2.30 16.93
CA VAL A 251 16.56 -2.90 16.14
C VAL A 251 17.41 -1.86 15.39
N ALA A 252 16.81 -0.78 14.91
CA ALA A 252 17.41 0.31 14.15
C ALA A 252 16.99 1.65 14.80
N PRO A 253 17.57 1.99 15.97
CA PRO A 253 17.09 3.11 16.80
C PRO A 253 17.29 4.50 16.19
N GLU A 254 18.06 4.61 15.11
CA GLU A 254 18.31 5.87 14.38
C GLU A 254 17.73 5.86 12.95
N ALA A 255 16.85 4.91 12.64
CA ALA A 255 16.09 4.92 11.38
C ALA A 255 14.99 6.00 11.38
N ASP A 256 14.74 6.55 10.20
CA ASP A 256 13.62 7.42 9.92
C ASP A 256 12.42 6.60 9.44
N PHE A 257 11.21 7.15 9.59
CA PHE A 257 9.96 6.46 9.31
C PHE A 257 9.05 7.23 8.36
N LEU A 258 8.52 6.52 7.37
CA LEU A 258 7.31 6.88 6.65
C LEU A 258 6.15 6.03 7.19
N ILE A 259 5.02 6.63 7.52
CA ILE A 259 3.91 5.91 8.16
C ILE A 259 2.69 5.87 7.23
N TYR A 260 2.33 4.69 6.75
CA TYR A 260 1.15 4.50 5.93
C TYR A 260 0.13 3.67 6.70
N LYS A 261 -0.94 4.33 7.16
CA LYS A 261 -2.04 3.63 7.83
C LYS A 261 -2.91 2.95 6.78
N VAL A 262 -2.65 1.66 6.57
CA VAL A 262 -3.35 0.77 5.63
C VAL A 262 -4.34 -0.17 6.32
N LEU A 263 -4.31 -0.22 7.65
CA LEU A 263 -5.27 -0.97 8.48
C LEU A 263 -6.08 -0.01 9.37
N SER A 264 -7.38 -0.28 9.47
CA SER A 264 -8.28 0.44 10.36
C SER A 264 -7.94 0.18 11.84
N ASP A 265 -8.59 0.91 12.74
CA ASP A 265 -8.46 0.67 14.19
C ASP A 265 -9.04 -0.69 14.64
N GLY A 266 -9.68 -1.43 13.72
CA GLY A 266 -10.08 -2.83 13.91
C GLY A 266 -9.00 -3.85 13.51
N GLY A 267 -7.83 -3.41 13.04
CA GLY A 267 -6.72 -4.30 12.66
C GLY A 267 -6.88 -4.99 11.30
N SER A 268 -7.76 -4.47 10.44
CA SER A 268 -7.96 -4.95 9.07
C SER A 268 -8.06 -3.81 8.06
N GLY A 269 -7.76 -4.12 6.80
CA GLY A 269 -7.84 -3.19 5.68
C GLY A 269 -7.94 -3.94 4.34
N PRO A 270 -8.43 -3.29 3.27
CA PRO A 270 -8.54 -3.91 1.96
C PRO A 270 -7.16 -4.01 1.29
N THR A 271 -6.99 -5.01 0.44
CA THR A 271 -5.75 -5.27 -0.31
C THR A 271 -5.38 -4.09 -1.19
N SER A 272 -6.37 -3.43 -1.81
CA SER A 272 -6.17 -2.23 -2.62
C SER A 272 -5.50 -1.08 -1.86
N VAL A 273 -5.87 -0.88 -0.58
CA VAL A 273 -5.26 0.13 0.29
C VAL A 273 -3.83 -0.25 0.67
N VAL A 274 -3.54 -1.54 0.88
CA VAL A 274 -2.16 -2.00 1.09
C VAL A 274 -1.31 -1.73 -0.15
N ILE A 275 -1.80 -2.06 -1.35
CA ILE A 275 -1.10 -1.78 -2.60
C ILE A 275 -0.85 -0.28 -2.77
N SER A 276 -1.81 0.58 -2.42
CA SER A 276 -1.62 2.03 -2.41
C SER A 276 -0.53 2.47 -1.41
N GLY A 277 -0.43 1.81 -0.26
CA GLY A 277 0.68 2.03 0.68
C GLY A 277 2.04 1.62 0.10
N ILE A 278 2.08 0.54 -0.69
CA ILE A 278 3.31 0.09 -1.36
C ILE A 278 3.70 1.09 -2.46
N GLU A 279 2.74 1.61 -3.25
CA GLU A 279 2.99 2.69 -4.21
C GLU A 279 3.64 3.88 -3.52
N LEU A 280 3.01 4.41 -2.45
CA LEU A 280 3.52 5.57 -1.72
C LEU A 280 4.87 5.32 -1.04
N ALA A 281 5.17 4.09 -0.61
CA ALA A 281 6.50 3.79 -0.08
C ALA A 281 7.57 3.69 -1.17
N THR A 282 7.18 3.37 -2.40
CA THR A 282 8.08 3.21 -3.56
C THR A 282 8.29 4.53 -4.32
N ASP A 283 7.31 5.44 -4.25
CA ASP A 283 7.29 6.76 -4.90
C ASP A 283 6.59 7.77 -3.96
N PRO A 284 7.24 8.19 -2.85
CA PRO A 284 6.60 8.99 -1.80
C PRO A 284 6.09 10.36 -2.23
N ASP A 285 6.66 10.97 -3.26
CA ASP A 285 6.18 12.24 -3.82
C ASP A 285 5.22 12.07 -5.00
N ASP A 286 4.93 10.82 -5.39
CA ASP A 286 4.01 10.42 -6.45
C ASP A 286 4.36 11.09 -7.79
N ASP A 287 5.64 11.31 -8.08
CA ASP A 287 6.09 11.87 -9.35
C ASP A 287 6.43 10.80 -10.39
N GLY A 288 6.54 9.53 -10.02
CA GLY A 288 6.88 8.40 -10.89
C GLY A 288 8.38 8.15 -11.03
N ASP A 289 9.24 8.95 -10.41
CA ASP A 289 10.67 8.69 -10.25
C ASP A 289 10.95 8.11 -8.87
N THR A 290 11.03 6.79 -8.80
CA THR A 290 11.23 6.03 -7.56
C THR A 290 12.59 6.25 -6.89
N SER A 291 13.38 7.26 -7.27
CA SER A 291 14.72 7.50 -6.71
C SER A 291 14.70 7.97 -5.24
N ASP A 292 13.54 8.39 -4.75
CA ASP A 292 13.28 8.82 -3.38
C ASP A 292 12.52 7.75 -2.56
N HIS A 293 12.42 6.52 -3.07
CA HIS A 293 11.78 5.39 -2.41
C HIS A 293 12.25 5.21 -0.95
N ALA A 294 11.39 4.65 -0.09
CA ALA A 294 11.84 4.14 1.20
C ALA A 294 12.88 3.02 1.02
N ASP A 295 13.87 2.90 1.90
CA ASP A 295 14.84 1.80 1.82
C ASP A 295 14.20 0.45 2.17
N VAL A 296 13.26 0.47 3.13
CA VAL A 296 12.60 -0.73 3.64
C VAL A 296 11.09 -0.50 3.75
N ILE A 297 10.29 -1.48 3.33
CA ILE A 297 8.87 -1.58 3.66
C ILE A 297 8.68 -2.68 4.69
N SER A 298 8.03 -2.36 5.81
CA SER A 298 7.61 -3.32 6.82
C SER A 298 6.08 -3.47 6.80
N MET A 299 5.60 -4.68 6.56
CA MET A 299 4.19 -5.05 6.52
C MET A 299 3.92 -6.22 7.47
N SER A 300 3.67 -5.94 8.75
CA SER A 300 3.29 -6.96 9.74
C SER A 300 1.80 -7.34 9.61
N LEU A 301 1.41 -7.70 8.39
CA LEU A 301 0.03 -7.97 7.99
C LEU A 301 -0.02 -9.08 6.95
N GLY A 302 -1.16 -9.74 6.86
CA GLY A 302 -1.31 -10.85 5.93
C GLY A 302 -2.75 -11.25 5.69
N GLY A 303 -2.92 -12.02 4.62
CA GLY A 303 -4.16 -12.61 4.19
C GLY A 303 -3.88 -13.77 3.26
N PHE A 304 -4.93 -14.41 2.76
CA PHE A 304 -4.76 -15.41 1.71
C PHE A 304 -4.19 -14.77 0.44
N GLY A 305 -3.33 -15.47 -0.29
CA GLY A 305 -2.71 -14.93 -1.50
C GLY A 305 -2.17 -16.01 -2.44
N HIS A 306 -1.89 -15.57 -3.66
CA HIS A 306 -1.27 -16.35 -4.72
C HIS A 306 -0.05 -15.56 -5.24
N PRO A 307 1.07 -16.21 -5.61
CA PRO A 307 2.28 -15.52 -6.08
C PRO A 307 2.05 -14.55 -7.26
N ASP A 308 1.01 -14.78 -8.06
CA ASP A 308 0.67 -13.96 -9.24
C ASP A 308 -0.46 -12.95 -9.00
N ASP A 309 -0.94 -12.81 -7.77
CA ASP A 309 -2.01 -11.85 -7.44
C ASP A 309 -1.50 -10.39 -7.41
N ALA A 310 -2.43 -9.44 -7.43
CA ALA A 310 -2.10 -8.02 -7.53
C ALA A 310 -1.19 -7.52 -6.40
N LYS A 311 -1.35 -8.02 -5.17
CA LYS A 311 -0.51 -7.63 -4.02
C LYS A 311 0.89 -8.23 -4.10
N SER A 312 1.02 -9.48 -4.54
CA SER A 312 2.33 -10.13 -4.68
C SER A 312 3.14 -9.44 -5.78
N LYS A 313 2.49 -9.08 -6.91
CA LYS A 313 3.11 -8.27 -7.97
C LYS A 313 3.53 -6.88 -7.50
N ALA A 314 2.71 -6.21 -6.69
CA ALA A 314 3.08 -4.91 -6.13
C ALA A 314 4.32 -5.02 -5.22
N VAL A 315 4.42 -6.08 -4.40
CA VAL A 315 5.61 -6.38 -3.59
C VAL A 315 6.83 -6.65 -4.48
N ASP A 316 6.68 -7.53 -5.47
CA ASP A 316 7.76 -7.88 -6.39
C ASP A 316 8.28 -6.64 -7.13
N ASN A 317 7.39 -5.79 -7.64
CA ASN A 317 7.75 -4.56 -8.32
C ASN A 317 8.39 -3.53 -7.38
N SER A 318 7.96 -3.43 -6.12
CA SER A 318 8.64 -2.57 -5.14
C SER A 318 10.08 -3.07 -4.86
N MET A 319 10.28 -4.39 -4.75
CA MET A 319 11.61 -5.01 -4.63
C MET A 319 12.48 -4.72 -5.85
N ASP A 320 11.89 -4.81 -7.03
CA ASP A 320 12.51 -4.54 -8.32
C ASP A 320 12.90 -3.06 -8.49
N ALA A 321 12.23 -2.14 -7.76
CA ALA A 321 12.59 -0.72 -7.66
C ALA A 321 13.76 -0.44 -6.69
N GLY A 322 14.22 -1.45 -5.95
CA GLY A 322 15.34 -1.33 -5.00
C GLY A 322 14.94 -1.27 -3.52
N VAL A 323 13.64 -1.38 -3.21
CA VAL A 323 13.13 -1.38 -1.84
C VAL A 323 13.28 -2.77 -1.21
N VAL A 324 13.68 -2.87 0.05
CA VAL A 324 13.63 -4.15 0.78
C VAL A 324 12.27 -4.32 1.44
N VAL A 325 11.50 -5.34 1.06
CA VAL A 325 10.17 -5.61 1.63
C VAL A 325 10.23 -6.75 2.64
N ALA A 326 9.80 -6.47 3.87
CA ALA A 326 9.60 -7.45 4.94
C ALA A 326 8.10 -7.63 5.21
N VAL A 327 7.63 -8.87 5.15
CA VAL A 327 6.23 -9.32 5.32
C VAL A 327 6.15 -10.46 6.33
#